data_AF-A0A955YDB0-F1
#
_entry.id   AF-A0A955YDB0-F1
#
_cell.length_a   1.000
_cell.length_b   1.000
_cell.length_c   1.000
_cell.angle_alpha   90.00
_cell.angle_beta   90.00
_cell.angle_gamma   90.00
#
_symmetry.space_group_name_H-M   'P 1'
#
loop_
_entity.id
_entity.type
_entity.pdbx_description
1 polymer ?
#
loop_
_entity_poly.entity_id
_entity_poly.type
_entity_poly.pdbx_seq_one_letter_code
_entity_poly.pdbx_strand_id
1 'polypeptide(L)'
;SDGCFGVLSWPGEHRALLRRVRRFLAPGGRFVFRVFVRPGPEAVEEVIERALDGRLATFHAFKLCLLMASQPDTAAGVVTGEVWERWSAAVPDPTAFAARTGWPVEQVATIDAYRGQPAVYTFPTLAEIRSVLDGEGFEVERVMEPGYPLGSRCPTLVARPR
;
A
#
# COMPACT_ATOMS: atom_id res chain seq x y z
N SER A 1 14.98 0.18 0.14
CA SER A 1 14.26 -0.26 -1.07
C SER A 1 13.09 -1.11 -0.60
N ASP A 2 11.87 -0.59 -0.68
CA ASP A 2 10.94 -0.83 0.44
C ASP A 2 9.46 -0.99 -0.01
N GLY A 3 9.24 -1.34 -1.27
CA GLY A 3 7.90 -1.52 -1.85
C GLY A 3 7.84 -2.21 -3.21
N CYS A 4 8.72 -3.19 -3.50
CA CYS A 4 8.81 -3.77 -4.85
C CYS A 4 7.58 -4.59 -5.28
N PHE A 5 6.74 -5.04 -4.34
CA PHE A 5 5.53 -5.81 -4.67
C PHE A 5 4.36 -4.94 -5.11
N GLY A 6 4.27 -3.72 -4.58
CA GLY A 6 3.12 -2.85 -4.85
C GLY A 6 3.05 -2.39 -6.30
N VAL A 7 4.15 -2.39 -7.06
CA VAL A 7 4.15 -2.00 -8.49
C VAL A 7 3.86 -3.16 -9.43
N LEU A 8 3.66 -4.37 -8.90
CA LEU A 8 3.39 -5.56 -9.69
C LEU A 8 1.89 -5.72 -9.93
N SER A 9 1.54 -6.16 -11.12
CA SER A 9 0.18 -6.55 -11.48
C SER A 9 -0.24 -7.80 -10.71
N TRP A 10 -1.48 -7.80 -10.23
CA TRP A 10 -2.02 -8.90 -9.44
C TRP A 10 -2.81 -9.90 -10.29
N PRO A 11 -2.79 -11.22 -9.99
CA PRO A 11 -1.79 -11.92 -9.19
C PRO A 11 -0.58 -12.37 -10.05
N GLY A 12 -0.59 -12.13 -11.36
CA GLY A 12 0.34 -12.75 -12.31
C GLY A 12 1.81 -12.40 -12.08
N GLU A 13 2.14 -11.13 -11.92
CA GLU A 13 3.53 -10.69 -11.74
C GLU A 13 4.05 -11.01 -10.33
N HIS A 14 3.15 -11.02 -9.34
CA HIS A 14 3.44 -11.52 -8.00
C HIS A 14 3.88 -13.00 -8.03
N ARG A 15 3.08 -13.85 -8.67
CA ARG A 15 3.40 -15.28 -8.86
C ARG A 15 4.70 -15.47 -9.64
N ALA A 16 4.91 -14.69 -10.70
CA ALA A 16 6.13 -14.76 -11.49
C ALA A 16 7.39 -14.40 -10.67
N LEU A 17 7.32 -13.36 -9.84
CA LEU A 17 8.40 -13.01 -8.93
C LEU A 17 8.67 -14.11 -7.91
N LEU A 18 7.62 -14.66 -7.27
CA LEU A 18 7.77 -15.71 -6.27
C LEU A 18 8.40 -16.98 -6.85
N ARG A 19 8.03 -17.40 -8.06
CA ARG A 19 8.69 -18.53 -8.76
C ARG A 19 10.17 -18.29 -8.97
N ARG A 20 10.56 -17.07 -9.35
CA ARG A 20 11.98 -16.68 -9.49
C ARG A 20 12.70 -16.73 -8.15
N VAL A 21 12.13 -16.12 -7.11
CA VAL A 21 12.69 -16.15 -5.75
C VAL A 21 12.92 -17.58 -5.28
N ARG A 22 11.92 -18.46 -5.44
CA ARG A 22 12.03 -19.88 -5.04
C ARG A 22 13.21 -20.59 -5.70
N ARG A 23 13.48 -20.29 -6.98
CA ARG A 23 14.61 -20.87 -7.73
C ARG A 23 15.99 -20.40 -7.23
N PHE A 24 16.07 -19.22 -6.63
CA PHE A 24 17.33 -18.63 -6.16
C PHE A 24 17.60 -18.83 -4.66
N LEU A 25 16.63 -19.33 -3.90
CA LEU A 25 16.83 -19.60 -2.48
C LEU A 25 17.70 -20.85 -2.29
N ALA A 26 18.74 -20.71 -1.46
CA ALA A 26 19.51 -21.85 -0.99
C ALA A 26 18.62 -22.80 -0.16
N PRO A 27 19.01 -24.08 0.00
CA PRO A 27 18.32 -24.99 0.92
C PRO A 27 18.18 -24.38 2.32
N GLY A 28 16.96 -24.36 2.86
CA GLY A 28 16.65 -23.71 4.14
C GLY A 28 16.61 -22.17 4.11
N GLY A 29 16.77 -21.56 2.95
CA GLY A 29 16.72 -20.12 2.74
C GLY A 29 15.34 -19.53 3.04
N ARG A 30 15.33 -18.30 3.57
CA ARG A 30 14.12 -17.54 3.87
C ARG A 30 13.99 -16.36 2.92
N PHE A 31 12.76 -16.11 2.48
CA PHE A 31 12.38 -14.90 1.80
C PHE A 31 11.76 -13.93 2.80
N VAL A 32 12.45 -12.81 3.04
CA VAL A 32 12.01 -11.75 3.95
C VAL A 32 11.71 -10.52 3.12
N PHE A 33 10.47 -10.04 3.18
CA PHE A 33 10.06 -8.88 2.39
C PHE A 33 8.96 -8.08 3.09
N ARG A 34 8.91 -6.79 2.79
CA ARG A 34 7.82 -5.92 3.21
C ARG A 34 6.76 -5.82 2.12
N VAL A 35 5.51 -5.81 2.53
CA VAL A 35 4.36 -5.63 1.65
C VAL A 35 3.44 -4.56 2.23
N PHE A 36 2.85 -3.75 1.35
CA PHE A 36 1.80 -2.83 1.76
C PHE A 36 0.46 -3.53 1.64
N VAL A 37 -0.27 -3.65 2.76
CA VAL A 37 -1.55 -4.36 2.81
C VAL A 37 -2.70 -3.42 3.16
N ARG A 38 -3.83 -3.61 2.49
CA ARG A 38 -5.07 -2.93 2.88
C ARG A 38 -5.77 -3.72 4.01
N PRO A 39 -6.26 -3.06 5.06
CA PRO A 39 -6.88 -3.74 6.21
C PRO A 39 -8.32 -4.21 5.96
N GLY A 40 -8.93 -3.78 4.85
CA GLY A 40 -10.33 -4.02 4.49
C GLY A 40 -10.84 -2.88 3.61
N PRO A 41 -12.13 -2.90 3.22
CA PRO A 41 -12.76 -1.76 2.56
C PRO A 41 -12.76 -0.53 3.46
N GLU A 42 -12.42 0.62 2.89
CA GLU A 42 -12.44 1.94 3.54
C GLU A 42 -12.78 2.96 2.45
N ALA A 43 -13.69 3.88 2.73
CA ALA A 43 -14.07 4.93 1.78
C ALA A 43 -13.05 6.07 1.76
N VAL A 44 -12.95 6.77 0.63
CA VAL A 44 -12.03 7.92 0.48
C VAL A 44 -12.38 9.03 1.47
N GLU A 45 -13.69 9.26 1.67
CA GLU A 45 -14.23 10.26 2.59
C GLU A 45 -13.83 9.95 4.03
N GLU A 46 -13.88 8.68 4.45
CA GLU A 46 -13.46 8.25 5.79
C GLU A 46 -11.96 8.52 6.03
N VAL A 47 -11.12 8.34 5.01
CA VAL A 47 -9.68 8.66 5.10
C VAL A 47 -9.46 10.17 5.27
N ILE A 48 -10.23 10.99 4.55
CA ILE A 48 -10.18 12.46 4.64
C ILE A 48 -10.65 12.93 6.01
N GLU A 49 -11.76 12.41 6.52
CA GLU A 49 -12.26 12.72 7.86
C GLU A 49 -11.23 12.36 8.94
N ARG A 50 -10.62 11.17 8.85
CA ARG A 50 -9.54 10.77 9.76
C ARG A 50 -8.33 11.71 9.72
N ALA A 51 -8.00 12.28 8.55
CA ALA A 51 -6.94 13.27 8.44
C ALA A 51 -7.32 14.57 9.16
N LEU A 52 -8.53 15.06 8.92
CA LEU A 52 -9.05 16.29 9.52
C LEU A 52 -9.24 16.18 11.04
N ASP A 53 -9.54 14.98 11.54
CA ASP A 53 -9.63 14.65 12.97
C ASP A 53 -8.26 14.46 13.65
N GLY A 54 -7.15 14.59 12.91
CA GLY A 54 -5.79 14.37 13.44
C GLY A 54 -5.48 12.90 13.76
N ARG A 55 -6.26 11.94 13.25
CA ARG A 55 -6.05 10.48 13.44
C ARG A 55 -4.98 9.90 12.52
N LEU A 56 -4.38 10.72 11.66
CA LEU A 56 -3.28 10.36 10.79
C LEU A 56 -2.06 11.20 11.16
N ALA A 57 -0.97 10.54 11.50
CA ALA A 57 0.22 11.21 12.03
C ALA A 57 0.95 12.08 10.99
N THR A 58 0.89 11.72 9.70
CA THR A 58 1.64 12.41 8.63
C THR A 58 0.88 12.41 7.32
N PHE A 59 1.23 13.35 6.43
CA PHE A 59 0.69 13.36 5.07
C PHE A 59 1.09 12.11 4.25
N HIS A 60 2.25 11.52 4.54
CA HIS A 60 2.65 10.25 3.90
C HIS A 60 1.71 9.10 4.29
N ALA A 61 1.38 9.00 5.58
CA ALA A 61 0.40 8.03 6.09
C ALA A 61 -0.97 8.24 5.43
N PHE A 62 -1.39 9.49 5.27
CA PHE A 62 -2.60 9.85 4.54
C PHE A 62 -2.59 9.37 3.09
N LYS A 63 -1.55 9.69 2.30
CA LYS A 63 -1.45 9.24 0.91
C LYS A 63 -1.54 7.72 0.77
N LEU A 64 -0.90 6.98 1.68
CA LEU A 64 -0.97 5.51 1.69
C LEU A 64 -2.40 5.02 1.95
N CYS A 65 -3.09 5.58 2.94
CA CYS A 65 -4.50 5.25 3.20
C CYS A 65 -5.40 5.61 2.02
N LEU A 66 -5.18 6.78 1.41
CA LEU A 66 -5.96 7.25 0.27
C LEU A 66 -5.80 6.36 -0.96
N LEU A 67 -4.57 5.91 -1.26
CA LEU A 67 -4.28 4.92 -2.31
C LEU A 67 -5.03 3.61 -2.05
N MET A 68 -4.97 3.09 -0.82
CA MET A 68 -5.63 1.84 -0.45
C MET A 68 -7.16 1.94 -0.52
N ALA A 69 -7.74 3.05 -0.05
CA ALA A 69 -9.18 3.31 -0.11
C ALA A 69 -9.67 3.55 -1.55
N SER A 70 -8.80 4.06 -2.42
CA SER A 70 -9.13 4.30 -3.83
C SER A 70 -9.05 3.03 -4.70
N GLN A 71 -8.43 1.96 -4.21
CA GLN A 71 -8.32 0.70 -4.93
C GLN A 71 -9.68 -0.04 -4.95
N PRO A 72 -10.31 -0.24 -6.13
CA PRO A 72 -11.59 -0.97 -6.23
C PRO A 72 -11.43 -2.44 -5.81
N ASP A 73 -10.41 -3.11 -6.34
CA ASP A 73 -10.01 -4.47 -5.97
C ASP A 73 -8.53 -4.70 -6.26
N THR A 74 -7.97 -5.81 -5.77
CA THR A 74 -6.53 -6.11 -5.92
C THR A 74 -6.13 -6.34 -7.37
N ALA A 75 -6.99 -6.94 -8.20
CA ALA A 75 -6.68 -7.30 -9.58
C ALA A 75 -6.60 -6.07 -10.47
N ALA A 76 -7.50 -5.10 -10.27
CA ALA A 76 -7.46 -3.80 -10.93
C ALA A 76 -6.29 -2.94 -10.43
N GLY A 77 -5.95 -3.02 -9.15
CA GLY A 77 -5.01 -2.09 -8.52
C GLY A 77 -5.58 -0.67 -8.48
N VAL A 78 -4.72 0.31 -8.24
CA VAL A 78 -5.09 1.73 -8.17
C VAL A 78 -4.14 2.57 -9.02
N VAL A 79 -4.70 3.37 -9.91
CA VAL A 79 -3.97 4.31 -10.76
C VAL A 79 -3.75 5.61 -9.98
N THR A 80 -2.49 6.07 -9.84
CA THR A 80 -2.19 7.27 -9.05
C THR A 80 -2.89 8.54 -9.57
N GLY A 81 -3.03 8.68 -10.90
CA GLY A 81 -3.76 9.79 -11.51
C GLY A 81 -5.21 9.89 -11.03
N GLU A 82 -5.92 8.76 -10.98
CA GLU A 82 -7.30 8.70 -10.50
C GLU A 82 -7.39 9.04 -9.00
N VAL A 83 -6.39 8.65 -8.20
CA VAL A 83 -6.31 9.03 -6.77
C VAL A 83 -6.18 10.54 -6.63
N TRP A 84 -5.36 11.19 -7.47
CA TRP A 84 -5.23 12.64 -7.48
C TRP A 84 -6.55 13.33 -7.86
N GLU A 85 -7.27 12.81 -8.86
CA GLU A 85 -8.58 13.35 -9.26
C GLU A 85 -9.58 13.27 -8.09
N ARG A 86 -9.71 12.11 -7.45
CA ARG A 86 -10.58 11.92 -6.28
C ARG A 86 -10.21 12.85 -5.13
N TRP A 87 -8.92 12.97 -4.83
CA TRP A 87 -8.40 13.92 -3.84
C TRP A 87 -8.81 15.36 -4.17
N SER A 88 -8.56 15.81 -5.40
CA SER A 88 -8.84 17.19 -5.81
C SER A 88 -10.34 17.53 -5.79
N ALA A 89 -11.20 16.54 -6.06
CA ALA A 89 -12.64 16.70 -5.98
C ALA A 89 -13.13 16.80 -4.53
N ALA A 90 -12.55 16.00 -3.63
CA ALA A 90 -12.93 15.98 -2.22
C ALA A 90 -12.29 17.10 -1.39
N VAL A 91 -11.14 17.62 -1.82
CA VAL A 91 -10.40 18.68 -1.14
C VAL A 91 -10.11 19.83 -2.12
N PRO A 92 -11.08 20.74 -2.33
CA PRO A 92 -10.96 21.82 -3.31
C PRO A 92 -9.98 22.92 -2.88
N ASP A 93 -9.68 23.03 -1.58
CA ASP A 93 -8.68 23.97 -1.04
C ASP A 93 -7.60 23.21 -0.24
N PRO A 94 -6.50 22.80 -0.91
CA PRO A 94 -5.38 22.12 -0.25
C PRO A 94 -4.69 22.98 0.83
N THR A 95 -4.74 24.31 0.73
CA THR A 95 -4.13 25.20 1.73
C THR A 95 -4.96 25.23 3.00
N ALA A 96 -6.29 25.31 2.88
CA ALA A 96 -7.19 25.17 4.02
C ALA A 96 -7.08 23.77 4.65
N PHE A 97 -6.93 22.73 3.83
CA PHE A 97 -6.71 21.37 4.34
C PHE A 97 -5.38 21.26 5.13
N ALA A 98 -4.29 21.83 4.61
CA ALA A 98 -3.01 21.90 5.30
C ALA A 98 -3.15 22.62 6.66
N ALA A 99 -3.82 23.78 6.68
CA ALA A 99 -4.07 24.54 7.91
C ALA A 99 -4.89 23.75 8.93
N ARG A 100 -5.92 23.00 8.49
CA ARG A 100 -6.77 22.18 9.38
C ARG A 100 -6.07 20.95 9.93
N THR A 101 -5.23 20.30 9.12
CA THR A 101 -4.48 19.10 9.53
C THR A 101 -3.19 19.43 10.29
N GLY A 102 -2.74 20.68 10.21
CA GLY A 102 -1.45 21.11 10.75
C GLY A 102 -0.26 20.61 9.94
N TRP A 103 -0.47 19.99 8.77
CA TRP A 103 0.60 19.56 7.89
C TRP A 103 1.14 20.75 7.07
N PRO A 104 2.45 20.82 6.81
CA PRO A 104 3.00 21.87 5.97
C PRO A 104 2.43 21.83 4.54
N VAL A 105 2.16 23.01 3.97
CA VAL A 105 1.55 23.14 2.63
C VAL A 105 2.39 22.44 1.57
N GLU A 106 3.71 22.55 1.67
CA GLU A 106 4.66 21.87 0.78
C GLU A 106 4.58 20.35 0.88
N GLN A 107 4.27 19.80 2.06
CA GLN A 107 4.05 18.36 2.22
C GLN A 107 2.75 17.95 1.52
N VAL A 108 1.66 18.70 1.75
CA VAL A 108 0.37 18.45 1.09
C VAL A 108 0.49 18.51 -0.43
N ALA A 109 1.23 19.50 -0.95
CA ALA A 109 1.50 19.67 -2.38
C ALA A 109 2.21 18.45 -3.02
N THR A 110 2.88 17.59 -2.25
CA THR A 110 3.53 16.39 -2.81
C THR A 110 2.57 15.39 -3.44
N ILE A 111 1.25 15.52 -3.22
CA ILE A 111 0.25 14.70 -3.92
C ILE A 111 0.11 15.10 -5.39
N ASP A 112 0.49 16.32 -5.77
CA ASP A 112 0.47 16.76 -7.18
C ASP A 112 1.41 15.95 -8.07
N ALA A 113 2.39 15.25 -7.49
CA ALA A 113 3.20 14.28 -8.21
C ALA A 113 2.37 13.12 -8.81
N TYR A 114 1.15 12.88 -8.33
CA TYR A 114 0.25 11.87 -8.87
C TYR A 114 -0.56 12.36 -10.08
N ARG A 115 -0.63 13.68 -10.33
CA ARG A 115 -1.46 14.28 -11.38
C ARG A 115 -1.09 13.71 -12.75
N GLY A 116 -2.07 13.08 -13.43
CA GLY A 116 -1.90 12.47 -14.74
C GLY A 116 -0.94 11.27 -14.80
N GLN A 117 -0.51 10.73 -13.65
CA GLN A 117 0.43 9.61 -13.63
C GLN A 117 -0.29 8.27 -13.87
N PRO A 118 0.17 7.47 -14.85
CA PRO A 118 -0.44 6.17 -15.17
C PRO A 118 0.06 5.04 -14.28
N ALA A 119 0.84 5.33 -13.23
CA ALA A 119 1.40 4.31 -12.36
C ALA A 119 0.29 3.57 -11.61
N VAL A 120 0.33 2.24 -11.69
CA VAL A 120 -0.61 1.35 -10.99
C VAL A 120 0.08 0.75 -9.79
N TYR A 121 -0.56 0.86 -8.63
CA TYR A 121 -0.15 0.16 -7.42
C TYR A 121 -1.17 -0.89 -7.01
N THR A 122 -0.73 -1.96 -6.37
CA THR A 122 -1.57 -3.01 -5.79
C THR A 122 -1.32 -3.12 -4.30
N PHE A 123 -2.40 -3.15 -3.54
CA PHE A 123 -2.41 -3.25 -2.08
C PHE A 123 -3.23 -4.47 -1.67
N PRO A 124 -2.72 -5.70 -1.77
CA PRO A 124 -3.45 -6.90 -1.36
C PRO A 124 -3.80 -6.86 0.13
N THR A 125 -4.84 -7.57 0.55
CA THR A 125 -5.03 -7.91 1.95
C THR A 125 -3.94 -8.90 2.40
N LEU A 126 -3.71 -9.01 3.70
CA LEU A 126 -2.78 -10.02 4.23
C LEU A 126 -3.21 -11.45 3.86
N ALA A 127 -4.52 -11.70 3.75
CA ALA A 127 -5.06 -12.99 3.33
C ALA A 127 -4.75 -13.29 1.85
N GLU A 128 -4.91 -12.30 0.97
CA GLU A 128 -4.61 -12.45 -0.45
C GLU A 128 -3.13 -12.74 -0.71
N ILE A 129 -2.21 -11.99 -0.08
CA ILE A 129 -0.77 -12.23 -0.27
C ILE A 129 -0.34 -13.60 0.31
N ARG A 130 -0.93 -14.03 1.43
CA ARG A 130 -0.71 -15.38 1.98
C ARG A 130 -1.18 -16.47 1.03
N SER A 131 -2.35 -16.29 0.40
CA SER A 131 -2.88 -17.22 -0.60
C SER A 131 -1.98 -17.33 -1.82
N VAL A 132 -1.43 -16.21 -2.30
CA VAL A 132 -0.47 -16.23 -3.42
C VAL A 132 0.86 -16.89 -3.05
N LEU A 133 1.38 -16.65 -1.83
CA LEU A 133 2.57 -17.35 -1.34
C LEU A 133 2.35 -18.86 -1.24
N ASP A 134 1.24 -19.28 -0.65
CA ASP A 134 0.85 -20.69 -0.50
C ASP A 134 0.77 -21.40 -1.86
N GLY A 135 0.09 -20.79 -2.83
CA GLY A 135 -0.04 -21.30 -4.19
C GLY A 135 1.30 -21.44 -4.95
N GLU A 136 2.31 -20.64 -4.57
CA GLU A 136 3.67 -20.72 -5.14
C GLU A 136 4.63 -21.59 -4.30
N GLY A 137 4.10 -22.32 -3.31
CA GLY A 137 4.86 -23.26 -2.49
C GLY A 137 5.71 -22.59 -1.41
N PHE A 138 5.28 -21.43 -0.90
CA PHE A 138 5.86 -20.80 0.27
C PHE A 138 4.98 -21.01 1.51
N GLU A 139 5.62 -21.20 2.65
CA GLU A 139 5.01 -21.16 3.97
C GLU A 139 5.41 -19.88 4.69
N VAL A 140 4.43 -19.11 5.17
CA VAL A 140 4.67 -17.90 5.97
C VAL A 140 4.95 -18.31 7.41
N GLU A 141 6.20 -18.20 7.85
CA GLU A 141 6.61 -18.51 9.21
C GLU A 141 6.26 -17.38 10.19
N ARG A 142 6.43 -16.12 9.76
CA ARG A 142 6.23 -14.94 10.61
C ARG A 142 5.64 -13.77 9.84
N VAL A 143 4.81 -12.99 10.53
CA VAL A 143 4.36 -11.66 10.11
C VAL A 143 4.75 -10.69 11.21
N MET A 144 5.57 -9.72 10.87
CA MET A 144 6.07 -8.71 11.80
C MET A 144 5.44 -7.37 11.45
N GLU A 145 4.63 -6.84 12.36
CA GLU A 145 4.05 -5.50 12.23
C GLU A 145 4.96 -4.49 12.93
N PRO A 146 5.41 -3.44 12.22
CA PRO A 146 6.14 -2.36 12.87
C PRO A 146 5.30 -1.64 13.93
N GLY A 147 5.93 -1.17 15.01
CA GLY A 147 5.24 -0.45 16.09
C GLY A 147 4.89 1.02 15.78
N TYR A 148 5.23 1.53 14.59
CA TYR A 148 4.93 2.91 14.20
C TYR A 148 3.51 3.05 13.62
N PRO A 149 2.93 4.27 13.56
CA PRO A 149 1.60 4.50 12.99
C PRO A 149 1.43 3.90 11.58
N LEU A 150 0.34 3.15 11.36
CA LEU A 150 0.08 2.33 10.17
C LEU A 150 0.97 1.09 9.99
N GLY A 151 1.68 0.64 11.03
CA GLY A 151 2.51 -0.58 10.96
C GLY A 151 1.77 -1.82 10.48
N SER A 152 0.51 -2.00 10.87
CA SER A 152 -0.35 -3.11 10.39
C SER A 152 -0.61 -3.09 8.88
N ARG A 153 -0.43 -1.93 8.22
CA ARG A 153 -0.52 -1.77 6.74
C ARG A 153 0.82 -1.99 6.03
N CYS A 154 1.91 -2.15 6.79
CA CYS A 154 3.28 -2.30 6.27
C CYS A 154 4.01 -3.53 6.86
N PRO A 155 3.39 -4.72 6.94
CA PRO A 155 4.01 -5.86 7.59
C PRO A 155 5.24 -6.37 6.82
N THR A 156 6.19 -6.92 7.57
CA THR A 156 7.29 -7.75 7.04
C THR A 156 6.91 -9.22 7.17
N LEU A 157 6.90 -9.94 6.05
CA LEU A 157 6.65 -11.37 6.01
C LEU A 157 7.99 -12.10 5.94
N VAL A 158 8.11 -13.17 6.73
CA VAL A 158 9.16 -14.17 6.61
C VAL A 158 8.51 -15.43 6.07
N ALA A 159 8.90 -15.83 4.87
CA ALA A 159 8.42 -17.05 4.23
C ALA A 159 9.58 -17.98 3.90
N ARG A 160 9.32 -19.29 3.87
CA ARG A 160 10.27 -20.30 3.39
C ARG A 160 9.65 -21.13 2.28
N PRO A 161 10.42 -21.62 1.31
CA PRO A 161 9.95 -22.65 0.39
C PRO A 161 9.51 -23.90 1.16
N ARG A 162 8.49 -24.57 0.64
CA ARG A 162 8.15 -25.95 1.01
C ARG A 162 9.04 -26.94 0.26
#